data_AF-A0A1C7FEH5-F1
#
_entry.id   AF-A0A1C7FEH5-F1
#
_cell.length_a   1.000
_cell.length_b   1.000
_cell.length_c   1.000
_cell.angle_alpha   90.00
_cell.angle_beta   90.00
_cell.angle_gamma   90.00
#
_symmetry.space_group_name_H-M   'P 1'
#
loop_
_entity.id
_entity.type
_entity.pdbx_description
1 polymer ?
#
loop_
_entity_poly.entity_id
_entity_poly.type
_entity_poly.pdbx_seq_one_letter_code
_entity_poly.pdbx_strand_id
1 'polypeptide(L)'
;MLKNEEISYYKQRFIEPKPYFVYNDALFIFYKNMNMSDNKPALPDHLAGNPRSPFFVEECFEHQIGIRLNGKERTDVEEYCISEGWVKIPSPKALDRRGQPILITLKGTVEAYYV
;
A
#
# COMPACT_ATOMS: atom_id res chain seq x y z
N MET A 1 47.39 33.00 -6.93
CA MET A 1 46.76 31.87 -7.62
C MET A 1 47.12 30.61 -6.82
N LEU A 2 46.11 29.85 -6.36
CA LEU A 2 46.16 28.54 -5.67
C LEU A 2 46.76 28.55 -4.24
N LYS A 3 45.96 28.56 -3.17
CA LYS A 3 45.18 27.48 -2.51
C LYS A 3 46.06 26.34 -1.99
N ASN A 4 46.29 26.25 -0.67
CA ASN A 4 45.48 25.49 0.33
C ASN A 4 46.00 24.03 0.39
N GLU A 5 46.28 23.36 1.50
CA GLU A 5 46.00 23.49 2.93
C GLU A 5 46.98 22.52 3.62
N GLU A 6 47.76 22.97 4.62
CA GLU A 6 48.38 22.05 5.58
C GLU A 6 48.05 22.48 7.01
N ILE A 7 47.12 21.71 7.59
CA ILE A 7 47.32 20.94 8.83
C ILE A 7 47.58 21.73 10.13
N SER A 8 46.80 21.32 11.14
CA SER A 8 47.17 21.28 12.55
C SER A 8 47.01 22.60 13.30
N TYR A 9 46.58 22.65 14.56
CA TYR A 9 47.15 21.87 15.65
C TYR A 9 46.26 22.05 16.90
N TYR A 10 45.59 20.97 17.34
CA TYR A 10 45.26 20.56 18.71
C TYR A 10 45.17 21.55 19.89
N LYS A 11 44.02 21.52 20.62
CA LYS A 11 43.88 21.36 22.12
C LYS A 11 42.38 21.38 22.49
N GLN A 12 41.67 20.33 22.90
CA GLN A 12 41.81 19.30 23.96
C GLN A 12 41.27 19.69 25.36
N ARG A 13 40.16 19.03 25.75
CA ARG A 13 39.59 18.68 27.10
C ARG A 13 38.82 19.74 27.92
N PHE A 14 37.54 19.51 28.24
CA PHE A 14 37.05 18.80 29.45
C PHE A 14 35.50 18.75 29.50
N ILE A 15 34.97 17.77 30.26
CA ILE A 15 33.62 17.15 30.22
C ILE A 15 32.77 17.54 31.46
N GLU A 16 31.54 18.04 31.20
CA GLU A 16 30.21 17.86 31.88
C GLU A 16 29.98 18.27 33.37
N PRO A 17 28.72 18.37 33.91
CA PRO A 17 27.35 18.14 33.35
C PRO A 17 26.26 19.18 33.73
N LYS A 18 25.11 19.21 33.01
CA LYS A 18 23.77 18.77 33.50
C LYS A 18 22.61 19.13 32.54
N PRO A 19 21.47 18.39 32.61
CA PRO A 19 20.95 17.67 31.45
C PRO A 19 19.49 18.02 31.14
N TYR A 20 19.17 18.37 29.90
CA TYR A 20 17.82 18.16 29.39
C TYR A 20 17.81 18.11 27.86
N PHE A 21 17.67 16.87 27.40
CA PHE A 21 17.08 16.42 26.13
C PHE A 21 17.63 17.03 24.84
N VAL A 22 18.69 16.39 24.36
CA VAL A 22 19.10 16.41 22.95
C VAL A 22 18.01 15.67 22.14
N TYR A 23 17.12 16.41 21.48
CA TYR A 23 16.51 15.89 20.26
C TYR A 23 17.56 16.08 19.16
N ASN A 24 18.19 14.99 18.73
CA ASN A 24 19.04 15.04 17.54
C ASN A 24 18.17 15.53 16.36
N ASP A 25 18.69 16.43 15.53
CA ASP A 25 18.05 16.75 14.25
C ASP A 25 17.79 15.47 13.44
N ALA A 26 18.61 14.42 13.65
CA ALA A 26 18.39 13.08 13.12
C ALA A 26 17.14 12.37 13.68
N LEU A 27 16.79 12.55 14.96
CA LEU A 27 15.53 12.03 15.53
C LEU A 27 14.32 12.81 15.00
N PHE A 28 14.44 14.13 14.83
CA PHE A 28 13.40 14.94 14.20
C PHE A 28 13.22 14.58 12.71
N ILE A 29 14.31 14.37 11.97
CA ILE A 29 14.28 13.91 10.58
C ILE A 29 13.76 12.46 10.49
N PHE A 30 14.11 11.57 11.42
CA PHE A 30 13.59 10.20 11.45
C PHE A 30 12.08 10.16 11.75
N TYR A 31 11.58 10.94 12.72
CA TYR A 31 10.14 11.07 12.98
C TYR A 31 9.39 11.77 11.83
N LYS A 32 10.01 12.74 11.16
CA LYS A 32 9.43 13.42 9.99
C LYS A 32 9.39 12.54 8.74
N ASN A 33 10.30 11.56 8.64
CA ASN A 33 10.31 10.54 7.59
C ASN A 33 9.33 9.37 7.85
N MET A 34 8.66 9.32 9.00
CA MET A 34 7.81 8.17 9.37
C MET A 34 6.35 8.25 8.91
N ASN A 35 5.81 9.37 8.42
CA ASN A 35 4.42 9.43 7.93
C ASN A 35 4.20 10.52 6.88
N MET A 36 4.58 10.29 5.64
CA MET A 36 3.64 10.61 4.56
C MET A 36 2.77 9.37 4.39
N SER A 37 1.81 9.24 5.30
CA SER A 37 0.84 8.16 5.30
C SER A 37 -0.04 8.32 4.06
N ASP A 38 0.32 7.64 2.97
CA ASP A 38 -0.71 7.11 2.11
C ASP A 38 -1.56 6.23 3.05
N ASN A 39 -2.64 6.77 3.60
CA ASN A 39 -3.51 6.13 4.61
C ASN A 39 -4.23 4.88 4.07
N LYS A 40 -3.77 4.35 2.94
CA LYS A 40 -4.37 3.24 2.23
C LYS A 40 -3.89 1.95 2.89
N PRO A 41 -4.80 1.08 3.34
CA PRO A 41 -4.40 -0.23 3.82
C PRO A 41 -3.69 -1.00 2.71
N ALA A 42 -2.91 -2.02 3.05
CA ALA A 42 -2.39 -2.92 2.03
C ALA A 42 -3.55 -3.78 1.47
N LEU A 43 -3.62 -3.94 0.15
CA LEU A 43 -4.62 -4.83 -0.46
C LEU A 43 -4.34 -6.29 -0.08
N PRO A 44 -5.35 -7.03 0.41
CA PRO A 44 -5.18 -8.43 0.79
C PRO A 44 -5.07 -9.33 -0.45
N ASP A 45 -4.55 -10.55 -0.24
CA ASP A 45 -4.45 -11.56 -1.31
C ASP A 45 -5.82 -11.95 -1.89
N HIS A 46 -6.84 -11.99 -1.03
CA HIS A 46 -8.23 -12.26 -1.38
C HIS A 46 -9.11 -11.14 -0.84
N LEU A 47 -9.81 -10.44 -1.73
CA LEU A 47 -10.80 -9.42 -1.37
C LEU A 47 -12.12 -9.71 -2.09
N ALA A 48 -13.21 -9.61 -1.34
CA ALA A 48 -14.57 -9.67 -1.86
C ALA A 48 -15.29 -8.34 -1.65
N GLY A 49 -16.06 -7.89 -2.64
CA GLY A 49 -16.90 -6.69 -2.55
C GLY A 49 -18.23 -6.91 -1.82
N ASN A 50 -18.59 -8.16 -1.51
CA ASN A 50 -19.83 -8.48 -0.81
C ASN A 50 -19.64 -8.41 0.71
N PRO A 51 -20.35 -7.53 1.45
CA PRO A 51 -20.23 -7.39 2.90
C PRO A 51 -20.54 -8.65 3.73
N ARG A 52 -21.21 -9.64 3.12
CA ARG A 52 -21.50 -10.93 3.77
C ARG A 52 -20.37 -11.94 3.66
N SER A 53 -19.34 -11.65 2.85
CA SER A 53 -18.19 -12.53 2.67
C SER A 53 -17.22 -12.38 3.85
N PRO A 54 -16.54 -13.47 4.29
CA PRO A 54 -15.46 -13.37 5.27
C PRO A 54 -14.24 -12.58 4.77
N PHE A 55 -14.14 -12.37 3.45
CA PHE A 55 -13.03 -11.65 2.81
C PHE A 55 -13.41 -10.19 2.45
N PHE A 56 -14.45 -9.64 3.08
CA PHE A 56 -14.81 -8.23 2.93
C PHE A 56 -14.02 -7.37 3.92
N VAL A 57 -13.32 -6.36 3.40
CA VAL A 57 -12.51 -5.42 4.17
C VAL A 57 -12.94 -4.01 3.78
N GLU A 58 -13.66 -3.33 4.67
CA GLU A 58 -14.31 -2.04 4.39
C GLU A 58 -13.28 -0.94 4.10
N GLU A 59 -12.16 -0.94 4.83
CA GLU A 59 -11.08 0.04 4.74
C GLU A 59 -10.44 0.05 3.35
N CYS A 60 -10.43 -1.09 2.65
CA CYS A 60 -9.89 -1.15 1.29
C CYS A 60 -10.79 -0.43 0.28
N PHE A 61 -12.11 -0.43 0.50
CA PHE A 61 -13.10 0.17 -0.40
C PHE A 61 -13.29 1.68 -0.19
N GLU A 62 -12.70 2.27 0.87
CA GLU A 62 -12.59 3.73 1.01
C GLU A 62 -11.76 4.36 -0.13
N HIS A 63 -10.91 3.55 -0.76
CA HIS A 63 -10.09 3.92 -1.90
C HIS A 63 -10.54 3.16 -3.15
N GLN A 64 -10.39 3.80 -4.31
CA GLN A 64 -10.72 3.15 -5.57
C GLN A 64 -9.70 2.05 -5.89
N ILE A 65 -10.19 0.83 -6.11
CA ILE A 65 -9.37 -0.34 -6.43
C ILE A 65 -9.51 -0.65 -7.92
N GLY A 66 -8.37 -0.82 -8.59
CA GLY A 66 -8.27 -1.30 -9.97
C GLY A 66 -7.67 -2.71 -10.00
N ILE A 67 -8.12 -3.55 -10.93
CA ILE A 67 -7.62 -4.92 -11.09
C ILE A 67 -7.18 -5.13 -12.53
N ARG A 68 -5.99 -5.70 -12.72
CA ARG A 68 -5.52 -6.19 -14.02
C ARG A 68 -5.56 -7.70 -14.04
N LEU A 69 -6.24 -8.24 -15.05
CA LEU A 69 -6.24 -9.67 -15.36
C LEU A 69 -5.49 -9.88 -16.67
N ASN A 70 -4.38 -10.62 -16.65
CA ASN A 70 -3.53 -10.86 -17.83
C ASN A 70 -3.13 -9.55 -18.55
N GLY A 71 -2.79 -8.51 -17.78
CA GLY A 71 -2.43 -7.19 -18.30
C GLY A 71 -3.61 -6.34 -18.80
N LYS A 72 -4.85 -6.86 -18.75
CA LYS A 72 -6.06 -6.10 -19.09
C LYS A 72 -6.71 -5.54 -17.84
N GLU A 73 -6.84 -4.22 -17.80
CA GLU A 73 -7.54 -3.51 -16.72
C GLU A 73 -9.04 -3.83 -16.72
N ARG A 74 -9.57 -4.03 -15.51
CA ARG A 74 -10.95 -4.36 -15.21
C ARG A 74 -11.39 -3.61 -13.97
N THR A 75 -12.59 -3.03 -14.05
CA THR A 75 -13.27 -2.32 -12.96
C THR A 75 -14.58 -3.00 -12.57
N ASP A 76 -14.95 -4.06 -13.28
CA ASP A 76 -16.18 -4.85 -13.11
C ASP A 76 -15.98 -6.06 -12.19
N VAL A 77 -14.88 -6.13 -11.44
CA VAL A 77 -14.55 -7.27 -10.59
C VAL A 77 -15.26 -7.15 -9.24
N GLU A 78 -15.93 -8.22 -8.86
CA GLU A 78 -16.63 -8.31 -7.57
C GLU A 78 -15.78 -9.01 -6.49
N GLU A 79 -14.88 -9.91 -6.90
CA GLU A 79 -14.00 -10.65 -5.99
C GLU A 79 -12.74 -11.11 -6.73
N TYR A 80 -11.61 -11.18 -6.04
CA TYR A 80 -10.36 -11.70 -6.61
C TYR A 80 -9.57 -12.52 -5.59
N CYS A 81 -8.71 -13.40 -6.10
CA CYS A 81 -7.68 -14.07 -5.34
C CYS A 81 -6.37 -14.06 -6.15
N ILE A 82 -5.32 -13.42 -5.61
CA ILE A 82 -4.03 -13.27 -6.28
C ILE A 82 -3.25 -14.59 -6.24
N SER A 83 -3.19 -15.25 -5.07
CA SER A 83 -2.49 -16.53 -4.90
C SER A 83 -3.05 -17.66 -5.77
N GLU A 84 -4.37 -17.74 -5.91
CA GLU A 84 -5.04 -18.74 -6.76
C GLU A 84 -5.18 -18.28 -8.22
N GLY A 85 -4.93 -16.99 -8.52
CA GLY A 85 -4.91 -16.44 -9.87
C GLY A 85 -6.29 -16.42 -10.54
N TRP A 86 -7.30 -15.89 -9.88
CA TRP A 86 -8.64 -15.71 -10.47
C TRP A 86 -9.36 -14.45 -10.01
N VAL A 87 -10.33 -14.03 -10.83
CA VAL A 87 -11.28 -12.95 -10.52
C VAL A 87 -12.71 -13.42 -10.82
N LYS A 88 -13.69 -12.94 -10.06
CA LYS A 88 -15.12 -13.09 -10.34
C LYS A 88 -15.68 -11.77 -10.86
N ILE A 89 -16.38 -11.86 -11.97
CA ILE A 89 -17.08 -10.73 -12.59
C ILE A 89 -18.58 -11.06 -12.71
N PRO A 90 -19.48 -10.08 -12.60
CA PRO A 90 -20.88 -10.28 -12.88
C PRO A 90 -21.07 -10.52 -14.38
N SER A 91 -21.87 -11.53 -14.72
CA SER A 91 -22.22 -11.81 -16.11
C SER A 91 -23.09 -10.69 -16.67
N PRO A 92 -22.77 -10.15 -17.86
CA PRO A 92 -23.56 -9.07 -18.46
C PRO A 92 -24.92 -9.55 -18.98
N LYS A 93 -25.12 -10.85 -19.18
CA LYS A 93 -26.33 -11.42 -19.81
C LYS A 93 -27.05 -12.43 -18.94
N ALA A 94 -26.33 -13.15 -18.07
CA ALA A 94 -26.91 -14.24 -17.30
C ALA A 94 -27.30 -13.74 -15.90
N LEU A 95 -28.59 -13.88 -15.58
CA LEU A 95 -29.15 -13.57 -14.27
C LEU A 95 -29.60 -14.87 -13.59
N ASP A 96 -29.47 -14.94 -12.27
CA ASP A 96 -30.06 -15.99 -11.42
C ASP A 96 -31.60 -15.84 -11.38
N ARG A 97 -32.29 -16.83 -10.80
CA ARG A 97 -33.75 -16.83 -10.56
C ARG A 97 -34.26 -15.60 -9.80
N ARG A 98 -33.38 -14.88 -9.09
CA ARG A 98 -33.69 -13.66 -8.34
C ARG A 98 -33.37 -12.37 -9.12
N GLY A 99 -32.96 -12.49 -10.39
CA GLY A 99 -32.56 -11.34 -11.22
C GLY A 99 -31.17 -10.79 -10.91
N GLN A 100 -30.37 -11.48 -10.09
CA GLN A 100 -29.00 -11.07 -9.77
C GLN A 100 -28.02 -11.59 -10.83
N PRO A 101 -27.02 -10.81 -11.26
CA PRO A 101 -26.00 -11.29 -12.19
C PRO A 101 -25.29 -12.55 -11.67
N ILE A 102 -25.11 -13.53 -12.54
CA ILE A 102 -24.33 -14.72 -12.21
C ILE A 102 -22.85 -14.35 -12.23
N LEU A 103 -22.10 -14.74 -11.20
CA LEU A 103 -20.65 -14.53 -11.16
C LEU A 103 -19.92 -15.54 -12.06
N ILE A 104 -19.10 -15.03 -12.96
CA ILE A 104 -18.23 -15.81 -13.84
C ILE A 104 -16.80 -15.70 -13.30
N THR A 105 -16.15 -16.84 -13.10
CA THR A 105 -14.74 -16.88 -12.71
C THR A 105 -13.84 -16.84 -13.95
N LEU A 106 -12.93 -15.88 -13.99
CA LEU A 106 -11.88 -15.78 -14.99
C LEU A 106 -10.54 -16.08 -14.32
N LYS A 107 -9.74 -16.96 -14.93
CA LYS A 107 -8.41 -17.33 -14.44
C LYS A 107 -7.31 -16.58 -15.18
N GLY A 108 -6.22 -16.28 -14.49
CA GLY A 108 -5.06 -15.60 -15.06
C GLY A 108 -4.18 -14.94 -14.02
N THR A 109 -3.17 -14.20 -14.48
CA THR A 109 -2.36 -13.36 -13.60
C THR A 109 -3.20 -12.19 -13.12
N VAL A 110 -3.36 -12.07 -11.80
CA VAL A 110 -4.15 -11.02 -11.15
C VAL A 110 -3.21 -10.04 -10.48
N GLU A 111 -3.38 -8.75 -10.78
CA GLU A 111 -2.66 -7.66 -10.14
C GLU A 111 -3.70 -6.65 -9.61
N ALA A 112 -3.70 -6.41 -8.30
CA ALA A 112 -4.58 -5.43 -7.66
C ALA A 112 -3.77 -4.18 -7.28
N TYR A 113 -4.34 -3.00 -7.51
CA TYR A 113 -3.71 -1.71 -7.19
C TYR A 113 -4.74 -0.66 -6.80
N TYR A 114 -4.28 0.38 -6.11
CA TYR A 114 -5.07 1.58 -5.88
C TYR A 114 -4.98 2.52 -7.08
N VAL A 115 -6.11 3.10 -7.48
CA VAL A 115 -6.24 4.10 -8.56
C VAL A 115 -6.02 5.51 -8.01
#